data_AF-A0A7S1WWC0-F1
#
_entry.id   AF-A0A7S1WWC0-F1
#
_cell.length_a   1.000
_cell.length_b   1.000
_cell.length_c   1.000
_cell.angle_alpha   90.00
_cell.angle_beta   90.00
_cell.angle_gamma   90.00
#
_symmetry.space_group_name_H-M   'P 1'
#
loop_
_entity.id
_entity.type
_entity.pdbx_description
1 polymer ?
#
loop_
_entity_poly.entity_id
_entity_poly.type
_entity_poly.pdbx_seq_one_letter_code
_entity_poly.pdbx_strand_id
1 'polypeptide(L)'
;CSPRVCVGVGCLGRRLAAAMLPGDQLGWERQLGGALSASAPPYVPSSAAACSSQGSSQNPSVLNLASALAPEQIAKVRGIYPAVPGPVPPGRWAGAIGAKETPTKTTKKPGGKFALMQAQRGRQGGALEETPSKAVRVAAQLRQLLDFYFEPFNLQHNRYLLDLIARRTPGPRTPGPWPAKLLADFRFSFDDLMGLGRIASALAKLRLNQCEALGSLKHLRWTGDGRLSLRSPPEVRGFVPARSAPEDLVTTAMPYLAAVREQRGQAPAGMISVLSYAVGEPLLDSSLHGQHRQGQLKRQLLVHRTDVMCLSGVDPERSGAGLTATLVEEGYSYAWSRSEFGEASAIFWDRNRFALVGHRELGADLACDL
;
A
#
# COMPACT_ATOMS: atom_id res chain seq x y z
N CYS A 1 -8.14 32.12 -10.58
CA CYS A 1 -7.89 30.70 -10.28
C CYS A 1 -6.46 30.54 -9.83
N SER A 2 -6.24 30.17 -8.56
CA SER A 2 -4.91 29.79 -8.07
C SER A 2 -4.46 28.50 -8.77
N PRO A 3 -3.14 28.30 -9.00
CA PRO A 3 -2.64 27.07 -9.59
C PRO A 3 -3.03 25.88 -8.71
N ARG A 4 -3.76 24.92 -9.29
CA ARG A 4 -4.05 23.62 -8.66
C ARG A 4 -2.82 22.73 -8.86
N VAL A 5 -2.20 22.28 -7.78
CA VAL A 5 -1.04 21.39 -7.82
C VAL A 5 -1.53 19.95 -7.64
N CYS A 6 -1.34 19.12 -8.66
CA CYS A 6 -1.59 17.69 -8.57
C CYS A 6 -0.36 17.00 -7.96
N VAL A 7 -0.52 16.33 -6.82
CA VAL A 7 0.50 15.42 -6.28
C VAL A 7 0.09 14.00 -6.64
N GLY A 8 0.69 13.46 -7.70
CA GLY A 8 0.45 12.09 -8.16
C GLY A 8 1.39 11.10 -7.47
N VAL A 9 0.86 10.00 -6.96
CA VAL A 9 1.65 8.83 -6.58
C VAL A 9 1.74 7.91 -7.80
N GLY A 10 2.85 8.00 -8.53
CA GLY A 10 3.13 7.14 -9.67
C GLY A 10 3.63 5.77 -9.22
N CYS A 11 2.79 4.75 -9.31
CA CYS A 11 3.24 3.35 -9.26
C CYS A 11 3.56 2.90 -10.70
N LEU A 12 4.83 2.95 -11.11
CA LEU A 12 5.27 2.33 -12.36
C LEU A 12 5.11 0.81 -12.27
N GLY A 13 4.07 0.27 -12.90
CA GLY A 13 3.96 -1.15 -13.22
C GLY A 13 4.97 -1.49 -14.31
N ARG A 14 5.85 -2.47 -14.06
CA ARG A 14 6.77 -3.00 -15.07
C ARG A 14 5.97 -3.82 -16.09
N ARG A 15 6.00 -3.44 -17.36
CA ARG A 15 5.78 -4.39 -18.47
C ARG A 15 7.04 -5.24 -18.60
N LEU A 16 6.92 -6.55 -18.39
CA LEU A 16 7.93 -7.53 -18.76
C LEU A 16 7.95 -7.63 -20.29
N ALA A 17 8.99 -7.07 -20.91
CA ALA A 17 9.33 -7.38 -22.29
C ALA A 17 10.00 -8.76 -22.32
N ALA A 18 9.30 -9.76 -22.85
CA ALA A 18 9.91 -11.04 -23.22
C ALA A 18 10.71 -10.83 -24.51
N ALA A 19 12.03 -10.68 -24.38
CA ALA A 19 12.94 -10.70 -25.52
C ALA A 19 13.50 -12.12 -25.67
N MET A 20 13.27 -12.68 -26.85
CA MET A 20 13.85 -13.94 -27.32
C MET A 20 15.38 -13.85 -27.34
N LEU A 21 16.06 -14.88 -26.84
CA LEU A 21 17.49 -15.12 -27.05
C LEU A 21 17.64 -16.22 -28.12
N PRO A 22 18.50 -16.05 -29.14
CA PRO A 22 19.01 -17.18 -29.90
C PRO A 22 20.16 -17.81 -29.12
N GLY A 23 20.03 -19.10 -28.82
CA GLY A 23 21.09 -19.91 -28.24
C GLY A 23 21.98 -20.45 -29.35
N ASP A 24 23.29 -20.26 -29.20
CA ASP A 24 24.29 -21.08 -29.87
C ASP A 24 25.50 -21.27 -28.95
N GLN A 25 26.06 -22.47 -29.02
CA GLN A 25 27.32 -22.96 -28.44
C GLN A 25 27.38 -23.29 -26.94
N LEU A 26 27.41 -24.59 -26.62
CA LEU A 26 28.66 -25.34 -26.43
C LEU A 26 28.36 -26.83 -26.19
N GLY A 27 29.25 -27.70 -26.72
CA GLY A 27 29.39 -29.11 -26.33
C GLY A 27 29.58 -29.25 -24.82
N TRP A 28 29.53 -30.44 -24.22
CA TRP A 28 30.60 -31.44 -24.23
C TRP A 28 30.02 -32.80 -23.78
N GLU A 29 30.65 -33.88 -24.26
CA GLU A 29 30.33 -35.30 -24.03
C GLU A 29 30.49 -35.77 -22.56
N ARG A 30 29.63 -36.69 -22.09
CA ARG A 30 29.96 -38.14 -21.90
C ARG A 30 28.90 -38.92 -21.10
N GLN A 31 28.40 -39.97 -21.77
CA GLN A 31 28.18 -41.37 -21.36
C GLN A 31 27.87 -41.76 -19.90
N LEU A 32 26.76 -42.50 -19.76
CA LEU A 32 26.54 -43.82 -19.11
C LEU A 32 25.02 -43.90 -18.77
N GLY A 33 24.20 -44.91 -19.05
CA GLY A 33 24.30 -46.23 -19.67
C GLY A 33 23.01 -46.99 -19.35
N GLY A 34 22.41 -47.68 -20.33
CA GLY A 34 21.40 -48.76 -20.19
C GLY A 34 20.00 -48.38 -19.68
N ALA A 35 18.91 -49.09 -19.95
CA ALA A 35 18.56 -50.16 -20.87
C ALA A 35 17.01 -50.30 -20.80
N LEU A 36 16.43 -50.97 -21.81
CA LEU A 36 15.04 -51.50 -21.87
C LEU A 36 13.94 -50.45 -22.09
N SER A 37 12.89 -50.66 -22.87
CA SER A 37 12.48 -51.67 -23.85
C SER A 37 11.12 -51.19 -24.41
N ALA A 38 10.81 -51.65 -25.63
CA ALA A 38 9.46 -51.90 -26.16
C ALA A 38 8.83 -50.91 -27.17
N SER A 39 8.68 -51.49 -28.38
CA SER A 39 7.59 -51.39 -29.37
C SER A 39 7.36 -50.10 -30.15
N ALA A 40 7.69 -50.21 -31.44
CA ALA A 40 7.29 -49.40 -32.60
C ALA A 40 5.86 -49.82 -33.10
N PRO A 41 5.29 -49.36 -34.26
CA PRO A 41 5.84 -48.48 -35.31
C PRO A 41 4.77 -47.48 -35.86
N PRO A 42 4.75 -47.03 -37.15
CA PRO A 42 4.89 -45.62 -37.49
C PRO A 42 3.69 -45.02 -38.26
N TYR A 43 3.60 -43.70 -38.36
CA TYR A 43 2.81 -43.08 -39.43
C TYR A 43 3.31 -41.68 -39.80
N VAL A 44 3.84 -41.55 -41.01
CA VAL A 44 4.10 -40.32 -41.79
C VAL A 44 4.14 -40.78 -43.27
N PRO A 45 4.04 -39.94 -44.34
CA PRO A 45 3.53 -38.56 -44.52
C PRO A 45 2.60 -38.39 -45.76
N SER A 46 1.96 -37.22 -45.90
CA SER A 46 1.91 -36.44 -47.16
C SER A 46 1.20 -35.10 -46.91
N SER A 47 1.84 -33.95 -47.16
CA SER A 47 1.90 -33.19 -48.45
C SER A 47 0.52 -32.64 -48.85
N ALA A 48 0.28 -31.41 -49.31
CA ALA A 48 1.09 -30.28 -49.78
C ALA A 48 0.18 -29.01 -49.82
N ALA A 49 0.71 -27.93 -50.42
CA ALA A 49 0.11 -26.63 -50.77
C ALA A 49 0.28 -25.53 -49.68
N ALA A 50 1.29 -24.65 -49.74
CA ALA A 50 1.63 -23.66 -50.78
C ALA A 50 0.51 -22.64 -51.02
N CYS A 51 0.64 -21.45 -50.42
CA CYS A 51 0.23 -20.18 -51.02
C CYS A 51 1.02 -19.03 -50.39
N SER A 52 1.84 -18.42 -51.24
CA SER A 52 2.59 -17.18 -51.00
C SER A 52 1.78 -16.01 -51.52
N SER A 53 1.63 -14.94 -50.74
CA SER A 53 1.53 -13.54 -51.19
C SER A 53 1.71 -12.66 -49.95
N GLN A 54 2.88 -12.07 -49.73
CA GLN A 54 3.28 -10.73 -50.18
C GLN A 54 2.17 -9.67 -49.97
N GLY A 55 2.30 -8.96 -48.84
CA GLY A 55 1.59 -7.74 -48.54
C GLY A 55 2.46 -6.86 -47.66
N SER A 56 3.31 -6.06 -48.29
CA SER A 56 4.04 -4.94 -47.68
C SER A 56 3.03 -3.88 -47.22
N SER A 57 2.94 -3.65 -45.92
CA SER A 57 2.28 -2.45 -45.39
C SER A 57 3.17 -1.82 -44.33
N GLN A 58 3.50 -0.57 -44.61
CA GLN A 58 4.39 0.29 -43.84
C GLN A 58 3.70 0.67 -42.53
N ASN A 59 4.42 0.54 -41.43
CA ASN A 59 4.05 1.13 -40.14
C ASN A 59 4.23 2.66 -40.20
N PRO A 60 3.21 3.48 -39.88
CA PRO A 60 3.44 4.83 -39.43
C PRO A 60 3.49 4.88 -37.89
N SER A 61 4.59 5.46 -37.41
CA SER A 61 4.90 5.78 -36.03
C SER A 61 3.80 6.61 -35.35
N VAL A 62 3.39 6.17 -34.15
CA VAL A 62 2.57 6.94 -33.21
C VAL A 62 3.45 7.93 -32.46
N LEU A 63 3.60 9.13 -33.01
CA LEU A 63 4.08 10.34 -32.32
C LEU A 63 3.32 11.53 -32.90
N ASN A 64 2.89 12.46 -32.04
CA ASN A 64 2.13 13.70 -32.29
C ASN A 64 0.60 13.63 -32.22
N LEU A 65 0.08 13.67 -30.99
CA LEU A 65 -1.29 14.12 -30.69
C LEU A 65 -1.29 15.15 -29.54
N ALA A 66 -0.32 16.07 -29.58
CA ALA A 66 -0.20 17.19 -28.65
C ALA A 66 0.20 18.47 -29.41
N SER A 67 -0.63 18.90 -30.36
CA SER A 67 -0.58 20.25 -30.98
C SER A 67 -1.83 20.50 -31.82
N ALA A 68 -2.99 20.69 -31.16
CA ALA A 68 -4.17 21.29 -31.80
C ALA A 68 -5.23 21.69 -30.75
N LEU A 69 -4.93 22.70 -29.92
CA LEU A 69 -5.95 23.49 -29.26
C LEU A 69 -5.51 24.96 -29.31
N ALA A 70 -6.21 25.75 -30.15
CA ALA A 70 -5.95 27.16 -30.35
C ALA A 70 -6.43 28.01 -29.15
N PRO A 71 -5.74 29.10 -28.77
CA PRO A 71 -5.95 29.82 -27.51
C PRO A 71 -6.99 30.96 -27.54
N GLU A 72 -8.10 30.86 -28.30
CA GLU A 72 -8.97 32.04 -28.54
C GLU A 72 -10.36 32.06 -27.88
N GLN A 73 -10.69 31.19 -26.92
CA GLN A 73 -12.02 31.26 -26.26
C GLN A 73 -12.03 31.53 -24.75
N ILE A 74 -10.90 31.91 -24.14
CA ILE A 74 -10.85 32.28 -22.71
C ILE A 74 -10.79 33.80 -22.57
N ALA A 75 -11.85 34.51 -22.97
CA ALA A 75 -11.95 35.96 -22.76
C ALA A 75 -13.35 36.48 -22.36
N LYS A 76 -14.37 35.63 -22.19
CA LYS A 76 -15.76 36.12 -22.02
C LYS A 76 -16.50 35.64 -20.78
N VAL A 77 -15.78 35.33 -19.70
CA VAL A 77 -16.36 35.12 -18.35
C VAL A 77 -15.52 35.87 -17.31
N ARG A 78 -15.57 37.20 -17.36
CA ARG A 78 -15.06 38.07 -16.29
C ARG A 78 -16.15 39.07 -15.94
N GLY A 79 -16.88 38.76 -14.89
CA GLY A 79 -17.83 39.66 -14.28
C GLY A 79 -18.74 38.91 -13.32
N ILE A 80 -18.78 39.38 -12.06
CA ILE A 80 -19.70 38.98 -11.00
C ILE A 80 -19.20 37.80 -10.13
N TYR A 81 -18.32 38.11 -9.17
CA TYR A 81 -18.35 37.50 -7.84
C TYR A 81 -18.02 38.59 -6.80
N PRO A 82 -18.76 38.71 -5.68
CA PRO A 82 -18.42 39.63 -4.60
C PRO A 82 -17.19 39.15 -3.83
N ALA A 83 -16.46 40.11 -3.26
CA ALA A 83 -15.23 39.90 -2.51
C ALA A 83 -15.45 38.97 -1.30
N VAL A 84 -14.60 37.94 -1.19
CA VAL A 84 -14.51 37.07 0.00
C VAL A 84 -13.72 37.83 1.09
N PRO A 85 -14.20 37.93 2.33
CA PRO A 85 -13.44 38.55 3.41
C PRO A 85 -12.17 37.75 3.73
N GLY A 86 -11.08 38.48 3.96
CA GLY A 86 -9.74 37.93 4.18
C GLY A 86 -9.60 37.11 5.47
N PRO A 87 -8.48 36.36 5.60
CA PRO A 87 -8.26 35.42 6.69
C PRO A 87 -8.13 36.12 8.05
N VAL A 88 -8.82 35.57 9.04
CA VAL A 88 -8.68 35.92 10.46
C VAL A 88 -7.30 35.44 10.94
N PRO A 89 -6.53 36.27 11.68
CA PRO A 89 -5.22 35.87 12.18
C PRO A 89 -5.31 34.73 13.21
N PRO A 90 -4.30 33.84 13.29
CA PRO A 90 -4.32 32.72 14.24
C PRO A 90 -4.19 33.21 15.68
N GLY A 91 -5.24 33.00 16.46
CA GLY A 91 -5.24 33.17 17.90
C GLY A 91 -4.29 32.19 18.59
N ARG A 92 -3.45 32.72 19.47
CA ARG A 92 -2.60 31.99 20.43
C ARG A 92 -3.41 30.93 21.19
N TRP A 93 -3.06 29.67 21.03
CA TRP A 93 -3.42 28.62 21.99
C TRP A 93 -2.47 28.69 23.18
N ALA A 94 -2.78 29.55 24.15
CA ALA A 94 -2.23 29.49 25.49
C ALA A 94 -3.17 28.65 26.35
N GLY A 95 -2.63 27.59 26.97
CA GLY A 95 -3.39 26.70 27.83
C GLY A 95 -3.93 27.43 29.07
N ALA A 96 -5.19 27.12 29.39
CA ALA A 96 -5.75 27.39 30.71
C ALA A 96 -6.59 26.17 31.13
N ILE A 97 -6.05 25.44 32.09
CA ILE A 97 -6.72 24.40 32.85
C ILE A 97 -7.72 25.13 33.75
N GLY A 98 -9.00 25.10 33.36
CA GLY A 98 -10.11 25.69 34.11
C GLY A 98 -10.93 24.61 34.80
N ALA A 99 -10.74 24.49 36.11
CA ALA A 99 -11.58 23.72 37.01
C ALA A 99 -13.06 24.12 36.85
N LYS A 100 -13.95 23.13 36.73
CA LYS A 100 -15.38 23.34 36.94
C LYS A 100 -15.80 22.69 38.23
N GLU A 101 -16.15 23.57 39.16
CA GLU A 101 -16.79 23.31 40.44
C GLU A 101 -18.15 22.62 40.25
N THR A 102 -18.43 21.73 41.19
CA THR A 102 -19.70 21.02 41.36
C THR A 102 -20.68 21.85 42.18
N PRO A 103 -22.00 21.72 41.98
CA PRO A 103 -22.97 22.17 42.96
C PRO A 103 -23.26 21.04 43.95
N THR A 104 -23.08 21.38 45.22
CA THR A 104 -23.52 20.66 46.41
C THR A 104 -25.02 20.36 46.41
N LYS A 105 -25.40 19.12 46.74
CA LYS A 105 -26.60 18.84 47.52
C LYS A 105 -26.45 17.58 48.36
N THR A 106 -27.03 17.70 49.54
CA THR A 106 -26.75 17.04 50.82
C THR A 106 -27.51 15.74 51.05
N THR A 107 -26.89 14.90 51.89
CA THR A 107 -27.49 13.99 52.89
C THR A 107 -28.32 12.79 52.45
N LYS A 108 -27.78 11.57 52.65
CA LYS A 108 -28.16 10.65 53.76
C LYS A 108 -27.33 9.35 53.73
N LYS A 109 -26.66 9.03 54.84
CA LYS A 109 -26.10 7.71 55.18
C LYS A 109 -27.26 6.74 55.50
N PRO A 110 -27.12 5.43 55.23
CA PRO A 110 -26.45 4.50 56.15
C PRO A 110 -25.43 3.61 55.40
N GLY A 111 -24.26 3.32 55.94
CA GLY A 111 -24.10 2.24 56.92
C GLY A 111 -23.88 0.90 56.20
N GLY A 112 -22.64 0.56 55.88
CA GLY A 112 -22.31 -0.71 55.21
C GLY A 112 -20.81 -0.97 55.16
N LYS A 113 -20.37 -1.88 56.03
CA LYS A 113 -18.99 -2.35 56.22
C LYS A 113 -18.40 -2.96 54.92
N PHE A 114 -17.56 -2.23 54.20
CA PHE A 114 -16.65 -2.81 53.19
C PHE A 114 -15.34 -2.03 53.13
N ALA A 115 -14.60 -2.03 54.24
CA ALA A 115 -13.26 -1.48 54.29
C ALA A 115 -12.40 -2.29 55.27
N LEU A 116 -12.07 -3.54 54.90
CA LEU A 116 -10.91 -4.25 55.45
C LEU A 116 -10.58 -5.54 54.67
N MET A 117 -10.23 -5.45 53.37
CA MET A 117 -9.63 -6.61 52.68
C MET A 117 -8.78 -6.27 51.45
N GLN A 118 -8.02 -5.17 51.49
CA GLN A 118 -7.05 -4.84 50.42
C GLN A 118 -5.63 -4.52 50.94
N ALA A 119 -5.25 -5.07 52.08
CA ALA A 119 -3.90 -4.96 52.61
C ALA A 119 -3.29 -6.35 52.88
N GLN A 120 -3.18 -7.18 51.83
CA GLN A 120 -2.42 -8.44 51.87
C GLN A 120 -2.02 -8.95 50.47
N ARG A 121 -1.65 -8.04 49.56
CA ARG A 121 -0.96 -8.38 48.30
C ARG A 121 0.56 -8.23 48.41
N GLY A 122 1.08 -8.45 49.61
CA GLY A 122 2.50 -8.60 49.88
C GLY A 122 2.94 -10.03 49.59
N ARG A 123 3.89 -10.16 48.67
CA ARG A 123 4.96 -11.16 48.71
C ARG A 123 4.52 -12.61 48.98
N GLN A 124 4.06 -13.28 47.93
CA GLN A 124 4.58 -14.62 47.65
C GLN A 124 5.15 -14.61 46.23
N GLY A 125 6.42 -14.23 46.14
CA GLY A 125 7.28 -14.50 45.00
C GLY A 125 7.60 -15.99 44.95
N GLY A 126 6.57 -16.83 44.87
CA GLY A 126 6.73 -18.15 44.30
C GLY A 126 6.98 -17.92 42.83
N ALA A 127 8.22 -18.13 42.39
CA ALA A 127 8.52 -18.33 40.98
C ALA A 127 7.75 -19.57 40.55
N LEU A 128 6.45 -19.39 40.28
CA LEU A 128 5.59 -20.34 39.61
C LEU A 128 6.29 -20.61 38.29
N GLU A 129 7.00 -21.72 38.28
CA GLU A 129 7.67 -22.30 37.14
C GLU A 129 6.70 -22.19 35.97
N GLU A 130 6.97 -21.24 35.07
CA GLU A 130 6.09 -20.99 33.94
C GLU A 130 6.06 -22.28 33.15
N THR A 131 4.90 -22.94 33.16
CA THR A 131 4.76 -24.21 32.48
C THR A 131 5.22 -24.03 31.03
N PRO A 132 6.10 -24.91 30.51
CA PRO A 132 6.70 -24.77 29.18
C PRO A 132 5.67 -24.46 28.07
N SER A 133 4.43 -24.93 28.25
CA SER A 133 3.30 -24.65 27.38
C SER A 133 2.97 -23.16 27.21
N LYS A 134 3.10 -22.33 28.26
CA LYS A 134 2.83 -20.89 28.17
C LYS A 134 3.86 -20.17 27.30
N ALA A 135 5.14 -20.44 27.52
CA ALA A 135 6.23 -19.87 26.73
C ALA A 135 6.08 -20.22 25.24
N VAL A 136 5.76 -21.48 24.91
CA VAL A 136 5.52 -21.92 23.54
C VAL A 136 4.38 -21.15 22.88
N ARG A 137 3.27 -20.91 23.60
CA ARG A 137 2.14 -20.12 23.08
C ARG A 137 2.53 -18.67 22.83
N VAL A 138 3.26 -18.04 23.74
CA VAL A 138 3.70 -16.65 23.56
C VAL A 138 4.70 -16.54 22.42
N ALA A 139 5.62 -17.51 22.27
CA ALA A 139 6.55 -17.58 21.13
C ALA A 139 5.79 -17.70 19.80
N ALA A 140 4.76 -18.56 19.73
CA ALA A 140 3.91 -18.67 18.54
C ALA A 140 3.19 -17.34 18.22
N GLN A 141 2.69 -16.64 19.24
CA GLN A 141 2.08 -15.32 19.07
C GLN A 141 3.08 -14.27 18.59
N LEU A 142 4.27 -14.22 19.18
CA LEU A 142 5.32 -13.29 18.77
C LEU A 142 5.76 -13.56 17.33
N ARG A 143 5.91 -14.83 16.94
CA ARG A 143 6.17 -15.23 15.54
C ARG A 143 5.09 -14.70 14.59
N GLN A 144 3.81 -14.89 14.92
CA GLN A 144 2.71 -14.38 14.10
C GLN A 144 2.74 -12.86 13.98
N LEU A 145 3.06 -12.15 15.06
CA LEU A 145 3.20 -10.69 15.04
C LEU A 145 4.36 -10.26 14.15
N LEU A 146 5.53 -10.90 14.27
CA LEU A 146 6.69 -10.59 13.43
C LEU A 146 6.40 -10.86 11.95
N ASP A 147 5.79 -12.00 11.62
CA ASP A 147 5.37 -12.29 10.25
C ASP A 147 4.37 -11.26 9.73
N PHE A 148 3.42 -10.81 10.56
CA PHE A 148 2.47 -9.77 10.19
C PHE A 148 3.16 -8.42 9.94
N TYR A 149 3.91 -7.89 10.92
CA TYR A 149 4.50 -6.55 10.82
C TYR A 149 5.53 -6.41 9.69
N PHE A 150 6.26 -7.48 9.38
CA PHE A 150 7.28 -7.49 8.34
C PHE A 150 6.81 -8.06 7.01
N GLU A 151 5.52 -8.37 6.88
CA GLU A 151 4.89 -8.53 5.56
C GLU A 151 5.11 -7.22 4.75
N PRO A 152 5.50 -7.28 3.47
CA PRO A 152 5.86 -6.09 2.68
C PRO A 152 4.86 -4.94 2.75
N PHE A 153 3.56 -5.26 2.70
CA PHE A 153 2.50 -4.27 2.82
C PHE A 153 2.49 -3.61 4.21
N ASN A 154 2.49 -4.39 5.29
CA ASN A 154 2.40 -3.83 6.63
C ASN A 154 3.64 -3.02 7.00
N LEU A 155 4.83 -3.45 6.53
CA LEU A 155 6.08 -2.72 6.74
C LEU A 155 6.02 -1.31 6.15
N GLN A 156 5.48 -1.17 4.93
CA GLN A 156 5.34 0.11 4.23
C GLN A 156 4.32 1.06 4.88
N HIS A 157 3.41 0.55 5.71
CA HIS A 157 2.35 1.34 6.34
C HIS A 157 2.58 1.53 7.84
N ASN A 158 3.66 0.96 8.39
CA ASN A 158 3.99 1.09 9.80
C ASN A 158 5.02 2.21 10.00
N ARG A 159 4.55 3.39 10.40
CA ARG A 159 5.39 4.56 10.66
C ARG A 159 6.57 4.27 11.58
N TYR A 160 6.37 3.50 12.65
CA TYR A 160 7.45 3.17 13.58
C TYR A 160 8.57 2.36 12.90
N LEU A 161 8.21 1.37 12.08
CA LEU A 161 9.18 0.57 11.34
C LEU A 161 9.88 1.39 10.25
N LEU A 162 9.16 2.29 9.58
CA LEU A 162 9.76 3.21 8.62
C LEU A 162 10.77 4.15 9.30
N ASP A 163 10.42 4.71 10.45
CA ASP A 163 11.31 5.57 11.25
C ASP A 163 12.51 4.77 11.78
N LEU A 164 12.32 3.49 12.11
CA LEU A 164 13.42 2.59 12.48
C LEU A 164 14.37 2.34 11.30
N ILE A 165 13.83 2.04 10.12
CA ILE A 165 14.61 1.88 8.88
C ILE A 165 15.39 3.16 8.57
N ALA A 166 14.73 4.31 8.60
CA ALA A 166 15.36 5.60 8.29
C ALA A 166 16.49 5.97 9.26
N ARG A 167 16.42 5.54 10.52
CA ARG A 167 17.49 5.75 11.52
C ARG A 167 18.68 4.81 11.37
N ARG A 168 18.46 3.60 10.86
CA ARG A 168 19.47 2.53 10.80
C ARG A 168 20.12 2.37 9.43
N THR A 169 19.43 2.78 8.38
CA THR A 169 19.89 2.66 7.00
C THR A 169 20.06 4.07 6.42
N PRO A 170 21.18 4.38 5.77
CA PRO A 170 21.32 5.64 5.06
C PRO A 170 20.17 5.80 4.07
N GLY A 171 19.52 6.96 4.10
CA GLY A 171 18.43 7.29 3.18
C GLY A 171 18.86 7.13 1.71
N PRO A 172 17.91 6.96 0.77
CA PRO A 172 18.25 6.90 -0.64
C PRO A 172 18.95 8.19 -1.07
N ARG A 173 20.01 8.07 -1.88
CA ARG A 173 20.79 9.24 -2.36
C ARG A 173 19.96 10.21 -3.20
N THR A 174 18.89 9.70 -3.81
CA THR A 174 17.94 10.45 -4.63
C THR A 174 16.56 10.34 -3.98
N PRO A 175 15.76 11.43 -3.98
CA PRO A 175 14.36 11.36 -3.56
C PRO A 175 13.64 10.21 -4.27
N GLY A 176 13.07 9.28 -3.51
CA GLY A 176 12.62 8.00 -4.08
C GLY A 176 12.28 6.95 -3.03
N PRO A 177 11.80 5.78 -3.48
CA PRO A 177 11.66 4.63 -2.62
C PRO A 177 13.03 4.14 -2.11
N TRP A 178 13.06 3.49 -0.94
CA TRP A 178 14.23 2.71 -0.54
C TRP A 178 14.33 1.47 -1.43
N PRO A 179 15.39 1.33 -2.25
CA PRO A 179 15.59 0.13 -3.04
C PRO A 179 15.89 -1.05 -2.13
N ALA A 180 15.42 -2.24 -2.54
CA ALA A 180 15.64 -3.49 -1.80
C ALA A 180 17.11 -3.74 -1.44
N LYS A 181 18.05 -3.31 -2.30
CA LYS A 181 19.51 -3.43 -2.06
C LYS A 181 19.97 -2.68 -0.81
N LEU A 182 19.45 -1.48 -0.54
CA LEU A 182 19.81 -0.73 0.67
C LEU A 182 19.23 -1.36 1.94
N LEU A 183 18.10 -2.06 1.81
CA LEU A 183 17.43 -2.75 2.92
C LEU A 183 17.96 -4.17 3.16
N ALA A 184 18.82 -4.69 2.29
CA ALA A 184 19.44 -6.01 2.47
C ALA A 184 20.33 -6.07 3.72
N ASP A 185 20.97 -4.94 4.06
CA ASP A 185 21.83 -4.80 5.23
C ASP A 185 21.10 -4.26 6.46
N PHE A 186 19.79 -4.01 6.36
CA PHE A 186 18.99 -3.57 7.50
C PHE A 186 18.90 -4.70 8.54
N ARG A 187 19.43 -4.41 9.74
CA ARG A 187 19.44 -5.31 10.89
C ARG A 187 18.90 -4.60 12.13
N PHE A 188 18.15 -5.31 12.95
CA PHE A 188 17.56 -4.77 14.17
C PHE A 188 17.52 -5.84 15.28
N SER A 189 17.49 -5.40 16.54
CA SER A 189 17.29 -6.26 17.72
C SER A 189 15.84 -6.20 18.19
N PHE A 190 15.49 -6.96 19.24
CA PHE A 190 14.18 -6.84 19.87
C PHE A 190 13.98 -5.51 20.61
N ASP A 191 15.04 -4.91 21.12
CA ASP A 191 14.97 -3.59 21.75
C ASP A 191 14.49 -2.52 20.76
N ASP A 192 14.91 -2.66 19.49
CA ASP A 192 14.44 -1.79 18.40
C ASP A 192 12.94 -1.95 18.11
N LEU A 193 12.29 -3.02 18.58
CA LEU A 193 10.86 -3.27 18.36
C LEU A 193 9.99 -2.89 19.57
N MET A 194 10.56 -2.30 20.62
CA MET A 194 9.82 -1.98 21.84
C MET A 194 8.74 -0.91 21.65
N GLY A 195 8.81 -0.08 20.60
CA GLY A 195 7.73 0.83 20.23
C GLY A 195 6.50 0.15 19.62
N LEU A 196 6.60 -1.13 19.24
CA LEU A 196 5.46 -1.94 18.79
C LEU A 196 4.82 -2.62 20.01
N GLY A 197 3.87 -1.94 20.67
CA GLY A 197 3.35 -2.35 21.99
C GLY A 197 2.90 -3.82 22.11
N ARG A 198 2.33 -4.42 21.05
CA ARG A 198 1.97 -5.86 21.04
C ARG A 198 3.19 -6.78 21.05
N ILE A 199 4.23 -6.43 20.30
CA ILE A 199 5.51 -7.16 20.29
C ILE A 199 6.20 -6.96 21.63
N ALA A 200 6.30 -5.73 22.13
CA ALA A 200 6.88 -5.44 23.45
C ALA A 200 6.19 -6.23 24.57
N SER A 201 4.86 -6.33 24.54
CA SER A 201 4.08 -7.12 25.51
C SER A 201 4.33 -8.62 25.40
N ALA A 202 4.55 -9.14 24.20
CA ALA A 202 4.88 -10.55 23.97
C ALA A 202 6.33 -10.86 24.41
N LEU A 203 7.26 -9.95 24.12
CA LEU A 203 8.65 -10.02 24.57
C LEU A 203 8.76 -9.92 26.09
N ALA A 204 8.00 -9.06 26.78
CA ALA A 204 8.04 -8.98 28.24
C ALA A 204 7.62 -10.30 28.93
N LYS A 205 6.79 -11.11 28.26
CA LYS A 205 6.36 -12.43 28.71
C LYS A 205 7.35 -13.54 28.32
N LEU A 206 8.12 -13.33 27.26
CA LEU A 206 9.19 -14.23 26.84
C LEU A 206 10.49 -13.75 27.45
N ARG A 207 11.02 -14.47 28.45
CA ARG A 207 12.38 -14.17 28.93
C ARG A 207 13.34 -14.17 27.73
N LEU A 208 14.17 -13.12 27.59
CA LEU A 208 14.99 -12.83 26.39
C LEU A 208 15.81 -14.02 25.88
N ASN A 209 16.14 -14.98 26.74
CA ASN A 209 16.94 -16.16 26.40
C ASN A 209 16.16 -17.21 25.59
N GLN A 210 14.84 -17.05 25.41
CA GLN A 210 13.97 -18.02 24.72
C GLN A 210 13.70 -17.68 23.26
N CYS A 211 14.43 -16.72 22.68
CA CYS A 211 14.16 -16.25 21.33
C CYS A 211 14.45 -17.28 20.23
N GLU A 212 15.27 -18.28 20.52
CA GLU A 212 15.48 -19.44 19.63
C GLU A 212 14.18 -20.23 19.38
N ALA A 213 13.22 -20.17 20.31
CA ALA A 213 11.92 -20.84 20.18
C ALA A 213 11.02 -20.24 19.09
N LEU A 214 11.38 -19.09 18.51
CA LEU A 214 10.62 -18.50 17.40
C LEU A 214 10.76 -19.29 16.10
N GLY A 215 11.82 -20.10 15.97
CA GLY A 215 12.07 -20.90 14.77
C GLY A 215 12.20 -20.06 13.50
N SER A 216 11.73 -20.60 12.37
CA SER A 216 11.84 -19.94 11.07
C SER A 216 10.72 -18.91 10.85
N LEU A 217 11.09 -17.63 10.77
CA LEU A 217 10.19 -16.53 10.41
C LEU A 217 10.07 -16.40 8.88
N LYS A 218 8.88 -16.03 8.37
CA LYS A 218 8.60 -15.96 6.92
C LYS A 218 9.35 -14.82 6.23
N HIS A 219 9.38 -13.66 6.87
CA HIS A 219 9.97 -12.43 6.30
C HIS A 219 11.31 -12.06 6.90
N LEU A 220 11.69 -12.72 8.00
CA LEU A 220 12.88 -12.43 8.78
C LEU A 220 13.80 -13.63 8.90
N ARG A 221 15.10 -13.37 9.04
CA ARG A 221 16.12 -14.37 9.37
C ARG A 221 17.02 -13.86 10.48
N TRP A 222 17.49 -14.78 11.30
CA TRP A 222 18.53 -14.53 12.29
C TRP A 222 19.87 -14.34 11.59
N THR A 223 20.64 -13.35 12.04
CA THR A 223 22.04 -13.16 11.68
C THR A 223 22.93 -13.74 12.78
N GLY A 224 24.20 -14.06 12.45
CA GLY A 224 25.13 -14.68 13.41
C GLY A 224 25.48 -13.82 14.63
N ASP A 225 25.18 -12.52 14.58
CA ASP A 225 25.30 -11.56 15.68
C ASP A 225 24.04 -11.50 16.58
N GLY A 226 23.08 -12.42 16.40
CA GLY A 226 21.84 -12.48 17.18
C GLY A 226 20.80 -11.43 16.80
N ARG A 227 20.97 -10.72 15.69
CA ARG A 227 19.99 -9.74 15.17
C ARG A 227 19.05 -10.36 14.16
N LEU A 228 17.99 -9.62 13.82
CA LEU A 228 17.04 -9.97 12.77
C LEU A 228 17.33 -9.14 11.52
N SER A 229 17.21 -9.77 10.35
CA SER A 229 17.30 -9.13 9.03
C SER A 229 16.17 -9.59 8.12
N LEU A 230 15.85 -8.80 7.10
CA LEU A 230 14.84 -9.13 6.09
C LEU A 230 15.35 -10.26 5.19
N ARG A 231 14.52 -11.29 4.94
CA ARG A 231 14.85 -12.37 3.98
C ARG A 231 14.82 -11.88 2.54
N SER A 232 13.74 -11.17 2.20
CA SER A 232 13.51 -10.56 0.90
C SER A 232 13.12 -9.10 1.15
N PRO A 233 14.10 -8.18 1.18
CA PRO A 233 13.81 -6.78 1.47
C PRO A 233 12.84 -6.21 0.43
N PRO A 234 11.69 -5.66 0.84
CA PRO A 234 10.77 -5.03 -0.10
C PRO A 234 11.32 -3.69 -0.55
N GLU A 235 10.83 -3.18 -1.67
CA GLU A 235 10.98 -1.75 -1.99
C GLU A 235 10.06 -0.97 -1.05
N VAL A 236 10.60 -0.06 -0.23
CA VAL A 236 9.78 0.77 0.66
C VAL A 236 9.48 2.09 -0.04
N ARG A 237 8.21 2.27 -0.41
CA ARG A 237 7.76 3.47 -1.13
C ARG A 237 7.45 4.59 -0.16
N GLY A 238 7.93 5.79 -0.49
CA GLY A 238 7.61 7.03 0.20
C GLY A 238 7.05 8.04 -0.79
N PHE A 239 6.39 9.08 -0.26
CA PHE A 239 5.97 10.20 -1.08
C PHE A 239 7.19 11.01 -1.53
N VAL A 240 7.26 11.30 -2.82
CA VAL A 240 8.34 12.10 -3.41
C VAL A 240 7.71 13.38 -3.94
N PRO A 241 8.12 14.57 -3.45
CA PRO A 241 7.62 15.82 -3.99
C PRO A 241 8.08 16.00 -5.44
N ALA A 242 7.20 16.54 -6.28
CA ALA A 242 7.60 16.95 -7.63
C ALA A 242 8.66 18.07 -7.54
N ARG A 243 9.60 18.10 -8.47
CA ARG A 243 10.68 19.11 -8.49
C ARG A 243 10.16 20.56 -8.55
N SER A 244 8.98 20.74 -9.12
CA SER A 244 8.30 22.04 -9.25
C SER A 244 7.31 22.33 -8.12
N ALA A 245 7.16 21.42 -7.14
CA ALA A 245 6.21 21.61 -6.04
C ALA A 245 6.73 22.70 -5.09
N PRO A 246 5.90 23.71 -4.74
CA PRO A 246 6.23 24.70 -3.73
C PRO A 246 6.55 24.05 -2.37
N GLU A 247 7.62 24.50 -1.71
CA GLU A 247 8.11 23.90 -0.47
C GLU A 247 7.09 23.96 0.69
N ASP A 248 6.37 25.07 0.80
CA ASP A 248 5.28 25.27 1.75
C ASP A 248 4.16 24.25 1.59
N LEU A 249 3.78 23.94 0.34
CA LEU A 249 2.80 22.90 0.04
C LEU A 249 3.34 21.51 0.37
N VAL A 250 4.61 21.23 0.07
CA VAL A 250 5.23 19.95 0.40
C VAL A 250 5.27 19.73 1.91
N THR A 251 5.71 20.73 2.69
CA THR A 251 5.77 20.66 4.16
C THR A 251 4.38 20.44 4.77
N THR A 252 3.32 20.97 4.15
CA THR A 252 1.93 20.78 4.59
C THR A 252 1.35 19.43 4.16
N ALA A 253 1.63 19.00 2.92
CA ALA A 253 1.05 17.80 2.32
C ALA A 253 1.72 16.50 2.82
N MET A 254 3.03 16.51 3.06
CA MET A 254 3.78 15.31 3.44
C MET A 254 3.29 14.69 4.76
N PRO A 255 3.05 15.44 5.85
CA PRO A 255 2.47 14.89 7.07
C PRO A 255 1.07 14.31 6.86
N TYR A 256 0.24 14.97 6.03
CA TYR A 256 -1.11 14.50 5.72
C TYR A 256 -1.06 13.17 4.95
N LEU A 257 -0.21 13.07 3.93
CA LEU A 257 -0.03 11.86 3.13
C LEU A 257 0.57 10.71 3.94
N ALA A 258 1.49 11.00 4.87
CA ALA A 258 2.12 10.00 5.73
C ALA A 258 1.26 9.60 6.95
N ALA A 259 0.21 10.36 7.28
CA ALA A 259 -0.65 10.06 8.41
C ALA A 259 -1.49 8.80 8.16
N VAL A 260 -1.73 8.02 9.23
CA VAL A 260 -2.65 6.88 9.24
C VAL A 260 -4.10 7.36 9.07
N ARG A 261 -4.99 6.50 8.57
CA ARG A 261 -6.40 6.83 8.25
C ARG A 261 -7.09 7.59 9.39
N GLU A 262 -6.90 7.15 10.63
CA GLU A 262 -7.54 7.70 11.82
C GLU A 262 -6.98 9.08 12.23
N GLN A 263 -5.75 9.38 11.81
CA GLN A 263 -5.06 10.64 12.08
C GLN A 263 -5.13 11.61 10.90
N ARG A 264 -5.52 11.13 9.71
CA ARG A 264 -5.81 11.99 8.57
C ARG A 264 -7.06 12.79 8.89
N GLY A 265 -6.84 14.06 9.20
CA GLY A 265 -7.91 15.05 9.24
C GLY A 265 -8.47 15.33 7.84
N GLN A 266 -9.03 16.52 7.66
CA GLN A 266 -9.44 16.97 6.34
C GLN A 266 -8.21 17.25 5.46
N ALA A 267 -8.28 16.91 4.17
CA ALA A 267 -7.24 17.26 3.22
C ALA A 267 -7.01 18.79 3.20
N PRO A 268 -5.75 19.27 3.10
CA PRO A 268 -5.47 20.68 2.96
C PRO A 268 -6.25 21.32 1.80
N ALA A 269 -6.73 22.54 1.99
CA ALA A 269 -7.49 23.25 0.96
C ALA A 269 -6.66 23.37 -0.34
N GLY A 270 -7.28 23.04 -1.48
CA GLY A 270 -6.63 23.08 -2.79
C GLY A 270 -5.73 21.89 -3.11
N MET A 271 -5.51 20.96 -2.18
CA MET A 271 -4.76 19.73 -2.43
C MET A 271 -5.67 18.64 -2.99
N ILE A 272 -5.22 17.98 -4.06
CA ILE A 272 -5.87 16.81 -4.65
C ILE A 272 -4.86 15.66 -4.69
N SER A 273 -5.25 14.53 -4.11
CA SER A 273 -4.51 13.28 -4.17
C SER A 273 -5.02 12.43 -5.33
N VAL A 274 -4.10 11.96 -6.17
CA VAL A 274 -4.44 11.13 -7.34
C VAL A 274 -3.64 9.83 -7.29
N LEU A 275 -4.33 8.71 -7.48
CA LEU A 275 -3.76 7.37 -7.54
C LEU A 275 -4.02 6.80 -8.92
N SER A 276 -3.00 6.25 -9.55
CA SER A 276 -3.13 5.52 -10.82
C SER A 276 -2.56 4.12 -10.64
N TYR A 277 -3.36 3.09 -10.98
CA TYR A 277 -2.93 1.70 -10.79
C TYR A 277 -3.53 0.75 -11.83
N ALA A 278 -2.73 -0.22 -12.28
CA ALA A 278 -3.23 -1.32 -13.11
C ALA A 278 -3.52 -2.54 -12.21
N VAL A 279 -4.77 -2.97 -12.16
CA VAL A 279 -5.28 -4.02 -11.25
C VAL A 279 -5.85 -5.24 -11.98
N GLY A 280 -5.77 -5.30 -13.32
CA GLY A 280 -6.36 -6.39 -14.11
C GLY A 280 -5.93 -7.78 -13.68
N GLU A 281 -4.62 -8.04 -13.56
CA GLU A 281 -4.10 -9.37 -13.18
C GLU A 281 -4.59 -9.82 -11.78
N PRO A 282 -4.49 -9.00 -10.70
CA PRO A 282 -5.05 -9.38 -9.39
C PRO A 282 -6.55 -9.69 -9.39
N LEU A 283 -7.34 -9.01 -10.22
CA LEU A 283 -8.80 -9.17 -10.25
C LEU A 283 -9.26 -10.40 -11.02
N LEU A 284 -8.44 -10.93 -11.94
CA LEU A 284 -8.78 -12.11 -12.74
C LEU A 284 -8.46 -13.43 -12.03
N ASP A 285 -7.61 -13.42 -11.00
CA ASP A 285 -7.24 -14.63 -10.25
C ASP A 285 -8.31 -15.01 -9.22
N SER A 286 -9.08 -16.06 -9.51
CA SER A 286 -10.13 -16.60 -8.64
C SER A 286 -9.62 -17.60 -7.59
N SER A 287 -8.33 -17.94 -7.60
CA SER A 287 -7.74 -18.84 -6.61
C SER A 287 -7.79 -18.26 -5.20
N LEU A 288 -7.57 -19.09 -4.17
CA LEU A 288 -7.41 -18.61 -2.79
C LEU A 288 -6.29 -17.57 -2.65
N HIS A 289 -5.22 -17.73 -3.44
CA HIS A 289 -4.14 -16.75 -3.47
C HIS A 289 -4.60 -15.44 -4.12
N GLY A 290 -5.35 -15.52 -5.22
CA GLY A 290 -6.00 -14.39 -5.87
C GLY A 290 -6.92 -13.61 -4.94
N GLN A 291 -7.79 -14.30 -4.21
CA GLN A 291 -8.66 -13.69 -3.20
C GLN A 291 -7.86 -12.95 -2.12
N HIS A 292 -6.75 -13.53 -1.66
CA HIS A 292 -5.86 -12.85 -0.71
C HIS A 292 -5.24 -11.57 -1.32
N ARG A 293 -4.78 -11.64 -2.57
CA ARG A 293 -4.23 -10.48 -3.30
C ARG A 293 -5.28 -9.39 -3.53
N GLN A 294 -6.52 -9.76 -3.85
CA GLN A 294 -7.65 -8.83 -3.95
C GLN A 294 -7.95 -8.17 -2.61
N GLY A 295 -7.95 -8.93 -1.51
CA GLY A 295 -8.10 -8.40 -0.15
C GLY A 295 -6.95 -7.46 0.25
N GLN A 296 -5.71 -7.74 -0.18
CA GLN A 296 -4.59 -6.81 -0.04
C GLN A 296 -4.83 -5.54 -0.85
N LEU A 297 -5.12 -5.65 -2.15
CA LEU A 297 -5.39 -4.52 -3.05
C LEU A 297 -6.48 -3.59 -2.50
N LYS A 298 -7.63 -4.15 -2.08
CA LYS A 298 -8.70 -3.40 -1.41
C LYS A 298 -8.19 -2.59 -0.23
N ARG A 299 -7.42 -3.21 0.66
CA ARG A 299 -6.82 -2.52 1.80
C ARG A 299 -5.88 -1.41 1.35
N GLN A 300 -5.06 -1.61 0.30
CA GLN A 300 -4.15 -0.57 -0.19
C GLN A 300 -4.95 0.66 -0.69
N LEU A 301 -5.99 0.44 -1.50
CA LEU A 301 -6.82 1.51 -2.06
C LEU A 301 -7.52 2.31 -0.95
N LEU A 302 -8.03 1.63 0.07
CA LEU A 302 -8.73 2.26 1.19
C LEU A 302 -7.81 2.97 2.18
N VAL A 303 -6.58 2.50 2.37
CA VAL A 303 -5.61 3.12 3.29
C VAL A 303 -5.24 4.54 2.83
N HIS A 304 -5.13 4.75 1.51
CA HIS A 304 -4.67 6.04 0.99
C HIS A 304 -5.75 7.10 0.87
N ARG A 305 -7.04 6.80 1.10
CA ARG A 305 -8.18 7.74 0.99
C ARG A 305 -7.96 8.79 -0.12
N THR A 306 -7.63 8.29 -1.30
CA THR A 306 -7.23 9.12 -2.41
C THR A 306 -8.45 9.81 -2.98
N ASP A 307 -8.35 11.09 -3.33
CA ASP A 307 -9.48 11.85 -3.84
C ASP A 307 -9.98 11.35 -5.19
N VAL A 308 -9.04 10.97 -6.06
CA VAL A 308 -9.31 10.42 -7.40
C VAL A 308 -8.45 9.19 -7.63
N MET A 309 -9.06 8.07 -8.04
CA MET A 309 -8.36 6.83 -8.37
C MET A 309 -8.63 6.45 -9.84
N CYS A 310 -7.58 6.36 -10.64
CA CYS A 310 -7.63 5.87 -12.01
C CYS A 310 -7.15 4.41 -12.05
N LEU A 311 -8.07 3.47 -12.25
CA LEU A 311 -7.80 2.03 -12.18
C LEU A 311 -7.98 1.37 -13.55
N SER A 312 -6.92 0.79 -14.08
CA SER A 312 -6.94 0.01 -15.33
C SER A 312 -7.14 -1.48 -15.04
N GLY A 313 -7.94 -2.16 -15.85
CA GLY A 313 -8.33 -3.57 -15.67
C GLY A 313 -9.47 -3.79 -14.68
N VAL A 314 -10.21 -2.73 -14.29
CA VAL A 314 -11.41 -2.85 -13.45
C VAL A 314 -12.64 -2.82 -14.33
N ASP A 315 -13.40 -3.91 -14.33
CA ASP A 315 -14.76 -3.95 -14.86
C ASP A 315 -15.74 -3.98 -13.67
N PRO A 316 -16.41 -2.86 -13.34
CA PRO A 316 -17.35 -2.78 -12.23
C PRO A 316 -18.52 -3.76 -12.29
N GLU A 317 -18.82 -4.31 -13.46
CA GLU A 317 -19.90 -5.30 -13.64
C GLU A 317 -19.38 -6.74 -13.59
N ARG A 318 -18.06 -6.95 -13.62
CA ARG A 318 -17.43 -8.28 -13.68
C ARG A 318 -16.30 -8.43 -12.65
N SER A 319 -15.06 -8.52 -13.10
CA SER A 319 -13.87 -8.79 -12.27
C SER A 319 -13.63 -7.73 -11.19
N GLY A 320 -14.18 -6.52 -11.37
CA GLY A 320 -14.11 -5.41 -10.44
C GLY A 320 -15.34 -5.21 -9.55
N ALA A 321 -16.40 -6.01 -9.67
CA ALA A 321 -17.67 -5.77 -8.97
C ALA A 321 -17.50 -5.70 -7.44
N GLY A 322 -16.79 -6.68 -6.87
CA GLY A 322 -16.54 -6.71 -5.43
C GLY A 322 -15.64 -5.57 -4.94
N LEU A 323 -14.72 -5.07 -5.76
CA LEU A 323 -13.88 -3.91 -5.41
C LEU A 323 -14.70 -2.61 -5.49
N THR A 324 -15.47 -2.45 -6.57
CA THR A 324 -16.32 -1.30 -6.82
C THR A 324 -17.35 -1.13 -5.71
N ALA A 325 -18.04 -2.21 -5.32
CA ALA A 325 -19.00 -2.18 -4.21
C ALA A 325 -18.36 -1.66 -2.92
N THR A 326 -17.17 -2.17 -2.56
CA THR A 326 -16.43 -1.70 -1.38
C THR A 326 -16.06 -0.21 -1.46
N LEU A 327 -15.62 0.28 -2.62
CA LEU A 327 -15.29 1.70 -2.79
C LEU A 327 -16.56 2.59 -2.71
N VAL A 328 -17.67 2.13 -3.27
CA VAL A 328 -18.97 2.82 -3.17
C VAL A 328 -19.46 2.87 -1.73
N GLU A 329 -19.34 1.79 -0.97
CA GLU A 329 -19.66 1.79 0.47
C GLU A 329 -18.81 2.79 1.27
N GLU A 330 -17.56 3.00 0.86
CA GLU A 330 -16.63 3.95 1.48
C GLU A 330 -16.79 5.39 0.96
N GLY A 331 -17.84 5.68 0.20
CA GLY A 331 -18.22 7.04 -0.21
C GLY A 331 -17.72 7.49 -1.58
N TYR A 332 -17.17 6.58 -2.39
CA TYR A 332 -16.71 6.90 -3.74
C TYR A 332 -17.84 6.81 -4.76
N SER A 333 -17.83 7.69 -5.76
CA SER A 333 -18.54 7.53 -7.03
C SER A 333 -17.56 7.09 -8.10
N TYR A 334 -18.06 6.60 -9.23
CA TYR A 334 -17.21 6.17 -10.32
C TYR A 334 -17.85 6.31 -11.69
N ALA A 335 -17.00 6.34 -12.71
CA ALA A 335 -17.32 6.14 -14.12
C ALA A 335 -16.37 5.07 -14.66
N TRP A 336 -16.76 4.35 -15.70
CA TRP A 336 -15.93 3.32 -16.30
C TRP A 336 -16.22 3.20 -17.80
N SER A 337 -15.24 2.71 -18.55
CA SER A 337 -15.39 2.36 -19.96
C SER A 337 -14.75 1.00 -20.23
N ARG A 338 -15.21 0.32 -21.28
CA ARG A 338 -14.70 -1.00 -21.69
C ARG A 338 -14.56 -1.07 -23.21
N SER A 339 -13.40 -1.52 -23.67
CA SER A 339 -13.15 -1.80 -25.08
C SER A 339 -13.85 -3.09 -25.54
N GLU A 340 -14.01 -3.23 -26.85
CA GLU A 340 -14.52 -4.45 -27.47
C GLU A 340 -13.65 -5.68 -27.16
N PHE A 341 -12.37 -5.46 -26.84
CA PHE A 341 -11.42 -6.51 -26.45
C PHE A 341 -11.46 -6.88 -24.96
N GLY A 342 -12.37 -6.27 -24.19
CA GLY A 342 -12.56 -6.56 -22.77
C GLY A 342 -11.58 -5.86 -21.83
N GLU A 343 -10.74 -4.95 -22.34
CA GLU A 343 -9.99 -4.03 -21.48
C GLU A 343 -10.96 -3.02 -20.88
N ALA A 344 -10.85 -2.76 -19.58
CA ALA A 344 -11.74 -1.82 -18.89
C ALA A 344 -10.93 -0.86 -18.03
N SER A 345 -11.38 0.38 -17.95
CA SER A 345 -10.82 1.41 -17.06
C SER A 345 -11.93 2.03 -16.24
N ALA A 346 -11.63 2.33 -14.97
CA ALA A 346 -12.55 3.01 -14.08
C ALA A 346 -11.87 4.19 -13.38
N ILE A 347 -12.58 5.30 -13.28
CA ILE A 347 -12.17 6.47 -12.48
C ILE A 347 -13.11 6.56 -11.29
N PHE A 348 -12.57 6.46 -10.07
CA PHE A 348 -13.30 6.66 -8.82
C PHE A 348 -12.97 8.03 -8.23
N TRP A 349 -13.94 8.69 -7.59
CA TRP A 349 -13.74 9.96 -6.87
C TRP A 349 -14.53 10.03 -5.57
N ASP A 350 -14.02 10.76 -4.58
CA ASP A 350 -14.73 11.01 -3.31
C ASP A 350 -15.94 11.93 -3.54
N ARG A 351 -17.15 11.42 -3.27
CA ARG A 351 -18.42 12.15 -3.45
C ARG A 351 -18.54 13.39 -2.58
N ASN A 352 -17.82 13.45 -1.46
CA ASN A 352 -17.87 14.60 -0.57
C ASN A 352 -17.00 15.76 -1.09
N ARG A 353 -16.15 15.51 -2.09
CA ARG A 353 -15.19 16.47 -2.61
C ARG A 353 -15.43 16.86 -4.06
N PHE A 354 -15.96 15.94 -4.87
CA PHE A 354 -16.12 16.10 -6.31
C PHE A 354 -17.52 15.68 -6.77
N ALA A 355 -17.99 16.32 -7.84
CA ALA A 355 -19.25 15.98 -8.48
C ALA A 355 -19.02 15.86 -9.99
N LEU A 356 -19.55 14.79 -10.59
CA LEU A 356 -19.37 14.58 -12.03
C LEU A 356 -20.12 15.65 -12.82
N VAL A 357 -19.38 16.41 -13.64
CA VAL A 357 -19.95 17.37 -14.60
C VAL A 357 -20.21 16.68 -15.94
N GLY A 358 -19.27 15.86 -16.39
CA GLY A 358 -19.36 15.12 -17.64
C GLY A 358 -18.26 14.06 -17.77
N HIS A 359 -18.43 13.15 -18.73
CA HIS A 359 -17.41 12.18 -19.09
C HIS A 359 -17.42 11.87 -20.58
N ARG A 360 -16.31 11.35 -21.09
CA ARG A 360 -16.14 10.92 -22.47
C ARG A 360 -15.42 9.58 -22.50
N GLU A 361 -15.91 8.69 -23.35
CA GLU A 361 -15.38 7.34 -23.54
C GLU A 361 -14.80 7.19 -24.95
N LEU A 362 -13.68 6.49 -25.06
CA LEU A 362 -13.07 6.10 -26.34
C LEU A 362 -12.47 4.70 -26.20
N GLY A 363 -13.28 3.66 -26.45
CA GLY A 363 -12.88 2.29 -26.16
C GLY A 363 -12.71 2.05 -24.66
N ALA A 364 -11.51 1.65 -24.23
CA ALA A 364 -11.16 1.50 -22.81
C ALA A 364 -10.62 2.81 -22.19
N ASP A 365 -10.47 3.87 -22.97
CA ASP A 365 -10.07 5.17 -22.45
C ASP A 365 -11.29 5.89 -21.86
N LEU A 366 -11.05 6.61 -20.77
CA LEU A 366 -12.07 7.35 -20.03
C LEU A 366 -11.50 8.70 -19.59
N ALA A 367 -12.28 9.76 -19.83
CA ALA A 367 -12.02 11.10 -19.30
C ALA A 367 -13.24 11.57 -18.50
N CYS A 368 -13.01 12.11 -17.31
CA CYS A 368 -14.04 12.67 -16.44
C CYS A 368 -13.73 14.14 -16.10
N ASP A 369 -14.77 14.97 -16.05
CA ASP A 369 -14.75 16.33 -15.54
C ASP A 369 -15.43 16.37 -14.16
N LEU A 370 -14.71 16.79 -13.12
CA LEU A 370 -15.00 16.56 -11.68
C LEU A 370 -15.03 17.84 -10.84
#